data_AF-A0A969NI67-F1
#
_entry.id   AF-A0A969NI67-F1
#
_cell.length_a   1.000
_cell.length_b   1.000
_cell.length_c   1.000
_cell.angle_alpha   90.00
_cell.angle_beta   90.00
_cell.angle_gamma   90.00
#
_symmetry.space_group_name_H-M   'P 1'
#
loop_
_entity.id
_entity.type
_entity.pdbx_description
1 polymer ?
#
loop_
_entity_poly.entity_id
_entity_poly.type
_entity_poly.pdbx_seq_one_letter_code
_entity_poly.pdbx_strand_id
1 'polypeptide(L)'
;MTDLYRQEEQIKKEQFQEIVADLTIPMNQTSKYFKIWIVFLLLFIGVAAAMYVRQLKLGLSTTDMRDIASWGVYIANFVFLIAVSLVGSLISAILKLSNVKWATPLTRIAEIIAVAALLSALAIIVVDMGRPDRLWHIFAYGRLQSPIVWDILVVNTYFSYKSAAIIYSFNSRYSIA
;
A
#
# COMPACT_ATOMS: atom_id res chain seq x y z
N MET A 1 34.20 -30.05 -21.40
CA MET A 1 32.75 -29.94 -21.14
C MET A 1 32.47 -29.35 -19.77
N THR A 2 33.16 -29.81 -18.72
CA THR A 2 33.05 -29.30 -17.33
C THR A 2 33.50 -27.84 -17.17
N ASP A 3 34.52 -27.39 -17.91
CA ASP A 3 35.03 -26.01 -17.81
C ASP A 3 34.08 -24.97 -18.41
N LEU A 4 33.39 -25.32 -19.51
CA LEU A 4 32.36 -24.45 -20.11
C LEU A 4 31.16 -24.27 -19.17
N TYR A 5 30.73 -25.34 -18.49
CA TYR A 5 29.63 -25.27 -17.52
C TYR A 5 30.00 -24.40 -16.31
N ARG A 6 31.24 -24.51 -15.82
CA ARG A 6 31.74 -23.68 -14.72
C ARG A 6 31.84 -22.20 -15.13
N GLN A 7 32.21 -21.93 -16.38
CA GLN A 7 32.27 -20.58 -16.93
C GLN A 7 30.88 -19.93 -17.07
N GLU A 8 29.87 -20.67 -17.56
CA GLU A 8 28.48 -20.18 -17.60
C GLU A 8 27.91 -19.88 -16.21
N GLU A 9 28.23 -20.72 -15.21
CA GLU A 9 27.78 -20.50 -13.84
C GLU A 9 28.46 -19.27 -13.20
N GLN A 10 29.73 -19.01 -13.54
CA GLN A 10 30.44 -17.80 -13.12
C GLN A 10 29.85 -16.55 -13.75
N ILE A 11 29.57 -16.55 -15.06
CA ILE A 11 28.96 -15.41 -15.77
C ILE A 11 27.60 -15.06 -15.17
N LYS A 12 26.76 -16.06 -14.87
CA LYS A 12 25.46 -15.84 -14.23
C LYS A 12 25.59 -15.23 -12.84
N LYS A 13 26.59 -15.67 -12.06
CA LYS A 13 26.87 -15.12 -10.72
C LYS A 13 27.34 -13.68 -10.81
N GLU A 14 28.24 -13.35 -11.72
CA GLU A 14 28.74 -11.99 -11.93
C GLU A 14 27.62 -11.04 -12.39
N GLN A 15 26.82 -11.42 -13.39
CA GLN A 15 25.64 -10.64 -13.81
C GLN A 15 24.65 -10.43 -12.67
N PHE A 16 24.42 -11.46 -11.84
CA PHE A 16 23.52 -11.32 -10.69
C PHE A 16 24.08 -10.32 -9.66
N GLN A 17 25.37 -10.38 -9.36
CA GLN A 17 26.02 -9.43 -8.44
C GLN A 17 25.98 -8.00 -9.00
N GLU A 18 26.14 -7.82 -10.30
CA GLU A 18 26.03 -6.52 -10.96
C GLU A 18 24.62 -5.94 -10.84
N ILE A 19 23.57 -6.75 -11.09
CA ILE A 19 22.18 -6.32 -10.92
C ILE A 19 21.90 -5.95 -9.46
N VAL A 20 22.39 -6.73 -8.50
CA VAL A 20 22.22 -6.44 -7.06
C VAL A 20 22.95 -5.15 -6.67
N ALA A 21 24.17 -4.95 -7.17
CA ALA A 21 24.90 -3.72 -6.96
C ALA A 21 24.11 -2.52 -7.52
N ASP A 22 23.64 -2.59 -8.76
CA ASP A 22 22.91 -1.51 -9.40
C ASP A 22 21.60 -1.15 -8.68
N LEU A 23 20.86 -2.17 -8.20
CA LEU A 23 19.64 -1.98 -7.41
C LEU A 23 19.88 -1.42 -5.99
N THR A 24 21.09 -1.59 -5.45
CA THR A 24 21.42 -1.14 -4.07
C THR A 24 22.10 0.23 -4.03
N ILE A 25 22.69 0.70 -5.13
CA ILE A 25 23.21 2.07 -5.27
C ILE A 25 22.22 3.14 -4.76
N PRO A 26 20.92 3.16 -5.17
CA PRO A 26 19.98 4.17 -4.70
C PRO A 26 19.64 4.06 -3.20
N MET A 27 19.84 2.91 -2.57
CA MET A 27 19.69 2.76 -1.12
C MET A 27 20.84 3.44 -0.36
N ASN A 28 22.06 3.37 -0.90
CA ASN A 28 23.26 3.89 -0.23
C ASN A 28 23.50 5.37 -0.50
N GLN A 29 23.11 5.88 -1.68
CA GLN A 29 23.36 7.25 -2.08
C GLN A 29 22.06 8.05 -2.21
N THR A 30 21.66 8.70 -1.12
CA THR A 30 20.48 9.56 -1.11
C THR A 30 20.81 10.96 -1.64
N SER A 31 20.27 11.33 -2.80
CA SER A 31 20.41 12.67 -3.39
C SER A 31 19.88 13.79 -2.48
N LYS A 32 20.48 14.98 -2.54
CA LYS A 32 20.01 16.17 -1.80
C LYS A 32 18.55 16.50 -2.13
N TYR A 33 18.17 16.39 -3.40
CA TYR A 33 16.79 16.64 -3.85
C TYR A 33 15.80 15.65 -3.23
N PHE A 34 16.17 14.38 -3.12
CA PHE A 34 15.34 13.37 -2.45
C PHE A 34 15.14 13.72 -0.97
N LYS A 35 16.19 14.15 -0.27
CA LYS A 35 16.07 14.57 1.15
C LYS A 35 15.14 15.77 1.31
N ILE A 36 15.27 16.77 0.44
CA ILE A 36 14.37 17.94 0.42
C ILE A 36 12.92 17.51 0.19
N TRP A 37 12.69 16.60 -0.76
CA TRP A 37 11.36 16.06 -1.05
C TRP A 37 10.76 15.31 0.15
N ILE A 38 11.55 14.48 0.85
CA ILE A 38 11.11 13.80 2.06
C ILE A 38 10.75 14.78 3.17
N VAL A 39 11.59 15.81 3.41
CA VAL A 39 11.30 16.85 4.42
C VAL A 39 10.01 17.60 4.08
N PHE A 40 9.79 17.93 2.81
CA PHE A 40 8.55 18.56 2.33
C PHE A 40 7.32 17.69 2.61
N LEU A 41 7.38 16.39 2.29
CA LEU A 41 6.28 15.45 2.57
C LEU A 41 6.02 15.29 4.07
N LEU A 42 7.07 15.22 4.90
CA LEU A 42 6.94 15.15 6.35
C LEU A 42 6.30 16.41 6.93
N LEU A 43 6.64 17.59 6.41
CA LEU A 43 6.00 18.84 6.80
C LEU A 43 4.52 18.84 6.44
N PHE A 44 4.15 18.35 5.26
CA PHE A 44 2.76 18.22 4.84
C PHE A 44 1.98 17.27 5.75
N ILE A 45 2.56 16.12 6.12
CA ILE A 45 1.98 15.19 7.10
C ILE A 45 1.82 15.87 8.47
N GLY A 46 2.80 16.67 8.90
CA GLY A 46 2.72 17.44 10.14
C GLY A 46 1.55 18.44 10.15
N VAL A 47 1.34 19.17 9.04
CA VAL A 47 0.19 20.07 8.88
C VAL A 47 -1.12 19.28 8.89
N ALA A 48 -1.20 18.15 8.17
CA ALA A 48 -2.37 17.29 8.15
C ALA A 48 -2.72 16.75 9.55
N ALA A 49 -1.71 16.33 10.33
CA ALA A 49 -1.89 15.87 11.70
C ALA A 49 -2.40 17.00 12.62
N ALA A 50 -1.87 18.22 12.49
CA ALA A 50 -2.35 19.37 13.25
C ALA A 50 -3.82 19.70 12.93
N MET A 51 -4.21 19.64 11.65
CA MET A 51 -5.59 19.82 11.23
C MET A 51 -6.51 18.71 11.73
N TYR A 52 -6.04 17.46 11.74
CA TYR A 52 -6.80 16.34 12.29
C TYR A 52 -7.04 16.49 13.79
N VAL A 53 -6.04 16.92 14.57
CA VAL A 53 -6.22 17.21 16.01
C VAL A 53 -7.26 18.32 16.23
N ARG A 54 -7.27 19.35 15.37
CA ARG A 54 -8.30 20.39 15.40
C ARG A 54 -9.69 19.83 15.10
N GLN A 55 -9.82 18.96 14.10
CA GLN A 55 -11.08 18.29 13.76
C GLN A 55 -11.59 17.42 14.92
N LEU A 56 -10.72 16.68 15.63
CA LEU A 56 -11.12 15.89 16.79
C LEU A 56 -11.69 16.74 17.94
N LYS A 57 -11.21 17.98 18.11
CA LYS A 57 -11.68 18.90 19.16
C LYS A 57 -12.97 19.64 18.78
N LEU A 58 -13.07 20.06 17.53
CA LEU A 58 -14.18 20.90 17.03
C LEU A 58 -15.29 20.08 16.36
N GLY A 59 -15.07 18.80 16.09
CA GLY A 59 -15.98 17.90 15.40
C GLY A 59 -15.88 17.96 13.87
N LEU A 60 -16.59 17.04 13.22
CA LEU A 60 -16.64 16.92 11.75
C LEU A 60 -17.24 18.14 11.06
N SER A 61 -17.93 19.03 11.76
CA SER A 61 -18.44 20.27 11.14
C SER A 61 -17.32 21.13 10.55
N THR A 62 -16.07 20.96 11.01
CA THR A 62 -14.90 21.66 10.44
C THR A 62 -14.57 21.27 9.00
N THR A 63 -15.12 20.17 8.49
CA THR A 63 -14.94 19.73 7.10
C THR A 63 -16.08 20.14 6.17
N ASP A 64 -16.97 21.03 6.65
CA ASP A 64 -18.18 21.49 5.95
C ASP A 64 -19.18 20.35 5.60
N MET A 65 -19.08 19.22 6.30
CA MET A 65 -20.07 18.15 6.24
C MET A 65 -21.36 18.59 6.94
N ARG A 66 -22.50 18.27 6.34
CA ARG A 66 -23.85 18.64 6.82
C ARG A 66 -24.69 17.38 7.00
N ASP A 67 -25.81 17.48 7.71
CA ASP A 67 -26.71 16.34 7.92
C ASP A 67 -27.26 15.76 6.61
N ILE A 68 -27.46 16.61 5.60
CA ILE A 68 -27.89 16.19 4.25
C ILE A 68 -26.78 15.52 3.43
N ALA A 69 -25.51 15.79 3.76
CA ALA A 69 -24.33 15.34 3.04
C ALA A 69 -23.28 14.90 4.07
N SER A 70 -23.58 13.78 4.73
CA SER A 70 -22.77 13.22 5.81
C SER A 70 -21.58 12.41 5.31
N TRP A 71 -21.47 12.17 3.99
CA TRP A 71 -20.35 11.51 3.33
C TRP A 71 -19.69 12.52 2.39
N GLY A 72 -18.65 13.19 2.90
CA GLY A 72 -17.93 14.23 2.18
C GLY A 72 -16.72 13.71 1.43
N VAL A 73 -15.69 14.54 1.40
CA VAL A 73 -14.41 14.27 0.73
C VAL A 73 -13.70 13.02 1.28
N TYR A 74 -13.90 12.67 2.55
CA TYR A 74 -13.27 11.47 3.14
C TYR A 74 -13.75 10.17 2.51
N ILE A 75 -15.07 9.93 2.48
CA ILE A 75 -15.64 8.73 1.87
C ILE A 75 -15.32 8.67 0.37
N ALA A 76 -15.36 9.82 -0.33
CA ALA A 76 -14.96 9.87 -1.74
C ALA A 76 -13.49 9.43 -1.95
N ASN A 77 -12.55 9.92 -1.14
CA ASN A 77 -11.15 9.51 -1.20
C ASN A 77 -10.94 8.05 -0.78
N PHE A 78 -11.68 7.57 0.23
CA PHE A 78 -11.65 6.19 0.66
C PHE A 78 -12.00 5.25 -0.51
N VAL A 79 -13.15 5.47 -1.17
CA VAL A 79 -13.58 4.65 -2.31
C VAL A 79 -12.59 4.75 -3.47
N PHE A 80 -12.06 5.94 -3.74
CA PHE A 80 -11.02 6.14 -4.76
C PHE A 80 -9.76 5.31 -4.48
N LEU A 81 -9.24 5.34 -3.25
CA LEU A 81 -8.03 4.61 -2.88
C LEU A 81 -8.24 3.09 -2.85
N ILE A 82 -9.42 2.62 -2.43
CA ILE A 82 -9.81 1.21 -2.55
C ILE A 82 -9.82 0.79 -4.03
N ALA A 83 -10.39 1.61 -4.92
CA ALA A 83 -10.38 1.34 -6.35
C ALA A 83 -8.96 1.27 -6.92
N VAL A 84 -8.06 2.19 -6.54
CA VAL A 84 -6.63 2.16 -6.93
C VAL A 84 -5.96 0.86 -6.47
N SER A 85 -6.24 0.41 -5.24
CA SER A 85 -5.71 -0.86 -4.72
C SER A 85 -6.20 -2.08 -5.51
N LEU A 86 -7.49 -2.08 -5.86
CA LEU A 86 -8.09 -3.17 -6.65
C LEU A 86 -7.49 -3.23 -8.05
N VAL A 87 -7.32 -2.08 -8.71
CA VAL A 87 -6.69 -2.00 -10.04
C VAL A 87 -5.23 -2.47 -9.99
N GLY A 88 -4.45 -2.04 -8.99
CA GLY A 88 -3.07 -2.51 -8.82
C GLY A 88 -3.00 -4.04 -8.61
N SER A 89 -3.96 -4.59 -7.87
CA SER A 89 -4.07 -6.04 -7.67
C SER A 89 -4.47 -6.77 -8.95
N LEU A 90 -5.42 -6.24 -9.72
CA LEU A 90 -5.85 -6.81 -11.00
C LEU A 90 -4.69 -6.88 -12.00
N ILE A 91 -3.92 -5.78 -12.13
CA ILE A 91 -2.73 -5.74 -13.00
C ILE A 91 -1.73 -6.83 -12.59
N SER A 92 -1.43 -6.93 -11.30
CA SER A 92 -0.50 -7.96 -10.81
C SER A 92 -0.99 -9.38 -11.08
N ALA A 93 -2.29 -9.63 -10.97
CA ALA A 93 -2.89 -10.93 -11.22
C ALA A 93 -2.84 -11.30 -12.71
N ILE A 94 -3.21 -10.38 -13.60
CA ILE A 94 -3.18 -10.60 -15.05
C ILE A 94 -1.75 -10.88 -15.51
N LEU A 95 -0.77 -10.07 -15.10
CA LEU A 95 0.63 -10.26 -15.50
C LEU A 95 1.21 -11.60 -15.02
N LYS A 96 0.85 -12.03 -13.80
CA LYS A 96 1.22 -13.35 -13.28
C LYS A 96 0.55 -14.48 -14.06
N LEU A 97 -0.74 -14.34 -14.36
CA LEU A 97 -1.52 -15.36 -15.08
C LEU A 97 -1.06 -15.52 -16.54
N SER A 98 -0.68 -14.42 -17.19
CA SER A 98 -0.14 -14.43 -18.55
C SER A 98 1.27 -15.02 -18.66
N ASN A 99 1.90 -15.40 -17.53
CA ASN A 99 3.21 -16.05 -17.47
C ASN A 99 4.33 -15.25 -18.19
N VAL A 100 4.25 -13.93 -18.12
CA VAL A 100 5.16 -13.01 -18.81
C VAL A 100 6.37 -12.71 -17.92
N LYS A 101 7.49 -13.41 -18.15
CA LYS A 101 8.69 -13.35 -17.29
C LYS A 101 9.27 -11.93 -17.14
N TRP A 102 9.24 -11.12 -18.19
CA TRP A 102 9.78 -9.74 -18.16
C TRP A 102 8.94 -8.78 -17.30
N ALA A 103 7.67 -9.09 -17.05
CA ALA A 103 6.75 -8.23 -16.30
C ALA A 103 6.82 -8.45 -14.77
N THR A 104 7.72 -9.32 -14.31
CA THR A 104 7.97 -9.58 -12.89
C THR A 104 8.24 -8.31 -12.05
N PRO A 105 9.13 -7.38 -12.46
CA PRO A 105 9.33 -6.12 -11.71
C PRO A 105 8.08 -5.24 -11.68
N LEU A 106 7.35 -5.14 -12.79
CA LEU A 106 6.12 -4.34 -12.88
C LEU A 106 5.03 -4.88 -11.93
N THR A 107 4.91 -6.20 -11.86
CA THR A 107 4.00 -6.89 -10.95
C THR A 107 4.30 -6.55 -9.48
N ARG A 108 5.58 -6.50 -9.09
CA ARG A 108 5.99 -6.13 -7.71
C ARG A 108 5.66 -4.67 -7.39
N ILE A 109 5.91 -3.76 -8.32
CA ILE A 109 5.58 -2.34 -8.15
C ILE A 109 4.06 -2.17 -7.99
N ALA A 110 3.26 -2.86 -8.81
CA ALA A 110 1.80 -2.84 -8.71
C ALA A 110 1.29 -3.35 -7.36
N GLU A 111 1.91 -4.40 -6.81
CA GLU A 111 1.57 -4.90 -5.47
C GLU A 111 1.92 -3.92 -4.34
N ILE A 112 3.07 -3.24 -4.43
CA ILE A 112 3.47 -2.21 -3.45
C ILE A 112 2.48 -1.04 -3.49
N ILE A 113 2.11 -0.56 -4.68
CA ILE A 113 1.14 0.53 -4.85
C ILE A 113 -0.21 0.13 -4.28
N ALA A 114 -0.66 -1.11 -4.52
CA ALA A 114 -1.93 -1.59 -3.99
C ALA A 114 -1.96 -1.57 -2.46
N VAL A 115 -0.92 -2.09 -1.80
CA VAL A 115 -0.84 -2.08 -0.33
C VAL A 115 -0.76 -0.65 0.22
N ALA A 116 0.02 0.23 -0.41
CA ALA A 116 0.14 1.62 0.01
C ALA A 116 -1.18 2.41 -0.12
N ALA A 117 -1.92 2.20 -1.21
CA ALA A 117 -3.24 2.78 -1.41
C ALA A 117 -4.26 2.26 -0.38
N LEU A 118 -4.21 0.96 -0.09
CA LEU A 118 -5.07 0.33 0.91
C LEU A 118 -4.81 0.83 2.33
N LEU A 119 -3.54 1.00 2.72
CA LEU A 119 -3.17 1.62 4.00
C LEU A 119 -3.67 3.06 4.11
N SER A 120 -3.57 3.81 3.02
CA SER A 120 -4.06 5.20 2.97
C SER A 120 -5.58 5.25 3.09
N ALA A 121 -6.31 4.33 2.44
CA ALA A 121 -7.76 4.19 2.59
C ALA A 121 -8.16 3.88 4.04
N LEU A 122 -7.46 2.94 4.68
CA LEU A 122 -7.67 2.59 6.09
C LEU A 122 -7.39 3.77 7.04
N ALA A 123 -6.40 4.61 6.73
CA ALA A 123 -6.15 5.81 7.52
C ALA A 123 -7.29 6.84 7.36
N ILE A 124 -7.78 7.04 6.14
CA ILE A 124 -8.86 8.02 5.87
C ILE A 124 -10.16 7.61 6.56
N ILE A 125 -10.53 6.33 6.57
CA ILE A 125 -11.77 5.91 7.23
C ILE A 125 -11.71 6.13 8.75
N VAL A 126 -10.54 6.01 9.37
CA VAL A 126 -10.35 6.34 10.80
C VAL A 126 -10.45 7.86 11.02
N VAL A 127 -9.93 8.66 10.09
CA VAL A 127 -10.01 10.13 10.14
C VAL A 127 -11.44 10.64 9.96
N ASP A 128 -12.26 9.95 9.17
CA ASP A 128 -13.69 10.24 8.98
C ASP A 128 -14.52 10.00 10.25
N MET A 129 -14.01 9.22 11.21
CA MET A 129 -14.75 8.97 12.45
C MET A 129 -14.72 10.18 13.38
N GLY A 130 -15.89 10.64 13.81
CA GLY A 130 -15.98 11.68 14.84
C GLY A 130 -15.49 11.23 16.22
N ARG A 131 -15.47 9.92 16.47
CA ARG A 131 -15.02 9.31 17.73
C ARG A 131 -14.20 8.04 17.47
N PRO A 132 -12.95 8.19 16.98
CA PRO A 132 -12.08 7.05 16.70
C PRO A 132 -11.72 6.27 17.97
N ASP A 133 -11.84 6.88 19.17
CA ASP A 133 -11.70 6.23 20.47
C ASP A 133 -12.62 5.01 20.65
N ARG A 134 -13.74 4.97 19.92
CA ARG A 134 -14.75 3.92 20.02
C ARG A 134 -14.64 2.85 18.95
N LEU A 135 -13.64 2.89 18.06
CA LEU A 135 -13.44 1.92 16.99
C LEU A 135 -13.56 0.46 17.46
N TRP A 136 -13.02 0.16 18.63
CA TRP A 136 -13.04 -1.19 19.21
C TRP A 136 -14.46 -1.73 19.48
N HIS A 137 -15.45 -0.86 19.70
CA HIS A 137 -16.84 -1.27 19.93
C HIS A 137 -17.43 -1.99 18.72
N ILE A 138 -16.93 -1.73 17.51
CA ILE A 138 -17.40 -2.39 16.31
C ILE A 138 -17.03 -3.88 16.34
N PHE A 139 -15.86 -4.24 16.89
CA PHE A 139 -15.45 -5.63 17.03
C PHE A 139 -16.17 -6.35 18.17
N ALA A 140 -16.53 -5.64 19.24
CA ALA A 140 -17.22 -6.22 20.40
C ALA A 140 -18.75 -6.34 20.24
N TYR A 141 -19.38 -5.34 19.60
CA TYR A 141 -20.84 -5.19 19.54
C TYR A 141 -21.37 -5.04 18.11
N GLY A 142 -20.56 -5.36 17.10
CA GLY A 142 -20.92 -5.24 15.69
C GLY A 142 -22.13 -6.10 15.32
N ARG A 143 -23.05 -5.52 14.54
CA ARG A 143 -24.22 -6.23 14.00
C ARG A 143 -23.95 -6.65 12.56
N LEU A 144 -24.02 -7.95 12.27
CA LEU A 144 -23.82 -8.49 10.92
C LEU A 144 -24.90 -8.06 9.91
N GLN A 145 -25.99 -7.43 10.35
CA GLN A 145 -26.98 -6.84 9.45
C GLN A 145 -26.53 -5.48 8.88
N SER A 146 -25.47 -4.87 9.44
CA SER A 146 -24.97 -3.57 8.98
C SER A 146 -23.96 -3.74 7.83
N PRO A 147 -24.16 -3.05 6.70
CA PRO A 147 -23.20 -3.06 5.59
C PRO A 147 -21.80 -2.54 5.97
N ILE A 148 -21.70 -1.63 6.96
CA ILE A 148 -20.41 -1.09 7.42
C ILE A 148 -19.57 -2.18 8.11
N VAL A 149 -20.22 -3.10 8.82
CA VAL A 149 -19.51 -4.24 9.44
C VAL A 149 -18.95 -5.16 8.35
N TRP A 150 -19.67 -5.34 7.24
CA TRP A 150 -19.18 -6.11 6.10
C TRP A 150 -17.98 -5.43 5.44
N ASP A 151 -18.03 -4.11 5.27
CA ASP A 151 -16.92 -3.36 4.71
C ASP A 151 -15.65 -3.54 5.56
N ILE A 152 -15.76 -3.42 6.88
CA ILE A 152 -14.65 -3.65 7.81
C ILE A 152 -14.11 -5.08 7.67
N LEU A 153 -14.97 -6.09 7.61
CA LEU A 153 -14.54 -7.49 7.45
C LEU A 153 -13.82 -7.73 6.12
N VAL A 154 -14.37 -7.22 5.02
CA VAL A 154 -13.82 -7.37 3.67
C VAL A 154 -12.49 -6.64 3.55
N VAL A 155 -12.41 -5.39 4.00
CA VAL A 155 -11.18 -4.58 3.91
C VAL A 155 -10.06 -5.17 4.78
N ASN A 156 -10.35 -5.64 6.01
CA ASN A 156 -9.34 -6.28 6.85
C ASN A 156 -8.84 -7.62 6.28
N THR A 157 -9.76 -8.43 5.74
CA THR A 157 -9.40 -9.70 5.08
C THR A 157 -8.56 -9.43 3.85
N TYR A 158 -8.95 -8.44 3.04
CA TYR A 158 -8.21 -8.02 1.86
C TYR A 158 -6.82 -7.48 2.21
N PHE A 159 -6.70 -6.65 3.24
CA PHE A 159 -5.40 -6.15 3.72
C PHE A 159 -4.48 -7.28 4.18
N SER A 160 -5.01 -8.24 4.93
CA SER A 160 -4.26 -9.41 5.41
C SER A 160 -3.78 -10.26 4.23
N TYR A 161 -4.66 -10.54 3.26
CA TYR A 161 -4.31 -11.26 2.04
C TYR A 161 -3.25 -10.52 1.24
N LYS A 162 -3.40 -9.21 1.02
CA LYS A 162 -2.44 -8.41 0.24
C LYS A 162 -1.07 -8.34 0.92
N SER A 163 -1.04 -8.21 2.24
CA SER A 163 0.20 -8.24 3.03
C SER A 163 0.91 -9.60 2.93
N ALA A 164 0.17 -10.71 2.96
CA ALA A 164 0.74 -12.03 2.74
C ALA A 164 1.24 -12.21 1.30
N ALA A 165 0.47 -11.73 0.30
CA ALA A 165 0.80 -11.87 -1.11
C ALA A 165 2.09 -11.12 -1.49
N ILE A 166 2.28 -9.89 -0.98
CA ILE A 166 3.50 -9.13 -1.22
C ILE A 166 4.71 -9.83 -0.58
N ILE A 167 4.59 -10.30 0.67
CA ILE A 167 5.65 -11.06 1.36
C ILE A 167 6.02 -12.31 0.55
N TYR A 168 5.01 -13.07 0.09
CA TYR A 168 5.23 -14.24 -0.76
C TYR A 168 5.92 -13.86 -2.07
N SER A 169 5.53 -12.76 -2.72
CA SER A 169 6.15 -12.30 -3.95
C SER A 169 7.63 -11.93 -3.77
N PHE A 170 8.02 -11.43 -2.59
CA PHE A 170 9.42 -11.17 -2.24
C PHE A 170 10.19 -12.44 -1.87
N ASN A 171 9.55 -13.40 -1.20
CA ASN A 171 10.18 -14.65 -0.76
C ASN A 171 10.32 -15.70 -1.89
N SER A 172 9.44 -15.68 -2.89
CA SER A 172 9.46 -16.58 -4.06
C SER A 172 10.67 -16.35 -5.02
N ARG A 173 11.72 -15.65 -4.56
CA ARG A 173 13.02 -15.46 -5.25
C ARG A 173 13.75 -16.75 -5.64
N TYR A 174 13.27 -17.94 -5.26
CA TYR A 174 13.95 -19.22 -5.50
C TYR A 174 13.25 -20.17 -6.49
N SER A 175 12.08 -19.85 -7.05
CA SER A 175 11.28 -20.83 -7.83
C SER A 175 11.25 -20.61 -9.35
N ILE A 176 12.02 -19.67 -9.89
CA ILE A 176 12.08 -19.42 -11.35
C ILE A 176 13.53 -19.23 -11.86
N ALA A 177 14.51 -19.70 -11.09
CA ALA A 177 15.87 -19.95 -11.57
C ALA A 177 15.97 -21.41 -12.04
#